data_AF-A0A7C9EC90-F1
#
_entry.id   AF-A0A7C9EC90-F1
#
_cell.length_a   1.000
_cell.length_b   1.000
_cell.length_c   1.000
_cell.angle_alpha   90.00
_cell.angle_beta   90.00
_cell.angle_gamma   90.00
#
_symmetry.space_group_name_H-M   'P 1'
#
loop_
_entity.id
_entity.type
_entity.pdbx_description
1 polymer ?
#
loop_
_entity_poly.entity_id
_entity_poly.type
_entity_poly.pdbx_seq_one_letter_code
_entity_poly.pdbx_strand_id
1 'polypeptide(L)'
;NWSGRGCQIVLHDSMAEGKIVPQSGKVFAAATGRTQNWNGIQQDISARVKRKLAYEVTAIVRIYGNNVTSANVQATLWVQSPDKREQYVGVSNVQATDKDWVQLQGKFLING
;
A
#
# COMPACT_ATOMS: atom_id res chain seq x y z
N ASN A 1 4.43 -4.65 -12.10
CA ASN A 1 5.54 -4.89 -11.14
C ASN A 1 5.39 -3.96 -9.95
N TRP A 2 5.70 -4.43 -8.74
CA TRP A 2 5.68 -3.62 -7.52
C TRP A 2 7.03 -2.92 -7.31
N SER A 3 7.02 -1.72 -6.72
CA SER A 3 8.22 -0.96 -6.39
C SER A 3 8.01 -0.06 -5.17
N GLY A 4 9.09 0.41 -4.56
CA GLY A 4 9.02 1.46 -3.53
C GLY A 4 8.92 2.85 -4.16
N ARG A 5 8.11 3.72 -3.57
CA ARG A 5 8.04 5.16 -3.86
C ARG A 5 8.65 5.90 -2.67
N GLY A 6 9.86 6.43 -2.84
CA GLY A 6 10.61 7.09 -1.76
C GLY A 6 11.06 6.15 -0.62
N CYS A 7 10.99 4.83 -0.82
CA CYS A 7 11.44 3.83 0.15
C CYS A 7 12.01 2.60 -0.55
N GLN A 8 12.60 1.70 0.25
CA GLN A 8 12.97 0.36 -0.22
C GLN A 8 11.78 -0.60 -0.07
N ILE A 9 11.74 -1.63 -0.91
CA ILE A 9 10.82 -2.75 -0.79
C ILE A 9 11.63 -4.01 -0.54
N VAL A 10 11.31 -4.73 0.53
CA VAL A 10 11.98 -5.97 0.92
C VAL A 10 10.93 -7.07 1.06
N LEU A 11 11.25 -8.26 0.55
CA LEU A 11 10.43 -9.45 0.76
C LEU A 11 10.90 -10.18 2.01
N HIS A 12 9.95 -10.53 2.86
CA HIS A 12 10.18 -11.29 4.08
C HIS A 12 9.29 -12.53 4.08
N ASP A 13 9.86 -13.67 4.42
CA ASP A 13 9.12 -14.86 4.85
C ASP A 13 8.77 -14.79 6.35
N SER A 14 9.55 -14.05 7.14
CA SER A 14 9.24 -13.70 8.52
C SER A 14 9.98 -12.43 8.99
N MET A 15 9.48 -11.80 10.05
CA MET A 15 10.12 -10.69 10.76
C MET A 15 9.93 -10.84 12.28
N ALA A 16 10.68 -10.03 13.06
CA ALA A 16 10.61 -9.98 14.52
C ALA A 16 10.77 -11.37 15.18
N GLU A 17 11.86 -12.06 14.84
CA GLU A 17 12.18 -13.41 15.36
C GLU A 17 11.07 -14.43 15.10
N GLY A 18 10.43 -14.36 13.94
CA GLY A 18 9.37 -15.29 13.53
C GLY A 18 7.97 -14.95 14.06
N LYS A 19 7.81 -13.86 14.82
CA LYS A 19 6.50 -13.44 15.34
C LYS A 19 5.59 -12.84 14.27
N ILE A 20 6.17 -12.29 13.21
CA ILE A 20 5.43 -11.75 12.07
C ILE A 20 5.65 -12.68 10.89
N VAL A 21 4.59 -13.35 10.47
CA VAL A 21 4.55 -14.24 9.29
C VAL A 21 3.50 -13.75 8.29
N PRO A 22 3.62 -14.11 6.99
CA PRO A 22 2.63 -13.77 5.99
C PRO A 22 1.25 -14.29 6.38
N GLN A 23 0.20 -13.48 6.23
CA GLN A 23 -1.17 -13.98 6.45
C GLN A 23 -1.61 -14.98 5.36
N SER A 24 -1.02 -14.89 4.18
CA SER A 24 -1.19 -15.85 3.09
C SER A 24 0.08 -15.93 2.24
N GLY A 25 0.24 -17.03 1.51
CA GLY A 25 1.41 -17.26 0.68
C GLY A 25 2.69 -17.53 1.48
N LYS A 26 3.84 -17.33 0.84
CA LYS A 26 5.17 -17.63 1.42
C LYS A 26 5.91 -16.40 1.95
N VAL A 27 5.59 -15.23 1.43
CA VAL A 27 6.29 -13.97 1.74
C VAL A 27 5.31 -12.80 1.77
N PHE A 28 5.67 -11.74 2.48
CA PHE A 28 5.04 -10.43 2.41
C PHE A 28 6.07 -9.36 2.05
N ALA A 29 5.59 -8.23 1.50
CA ALA A 29 6.44 -7.09 1.18
C ALA A 29 6.41 -6.05 2.31
N ALA A 30 7.59 -5.55 2.67
CA ALA A 30 7.76 -4.49 3.65
C ALA A 30 8.29 -3.21 2.99
N ALA A 31 7.68 -2.07 3.32
CA ALA A 31 8.18 -0.75 2.97
C ALA A 31 9.18 -0.29 4.04
N THR A 32 10.47 -0.25 3.73
CA THR A 32 11.54 0.06 4.70
C THR A 32 12.29 1.33 4.33
N GLY A 33 12.95 1.96 5.31
CA GLY A 33 13.66 3.22 5.09
C GLY A 33 12.75 4.39 4.73
N ARG A 34 11.49 4.38 5.21
CA ARG A 34 10.56 5.49 5.02
C ARG A 34 11.01 6.68 5.86
N THR A 35 11.11 7.85 5.24
CA THR A 35 11.45 9.12 5.90
C THR A 35 10.32 10.14 5.84
N GLN A 36 9.31 9.90 5.00
CA GLN A 36 8.13 10.75 4.85
C GLN A 36 6.85 9.90 4.83
N ASN A 37 5.73 10.51 5.22
CA ASN A 37 4.44 9.83 5.37
C ASN A 37 3.91 9.25 4.05
N TRP A 38 4.23 9.86 2.92
CA TRP A 38 3.83 9.42 1.58
C TRP A 38 4.69 8.29 1.02
N ASN A 39 5.84 7.99 1.63
CA ASN A 39 6.69 6.89 1.17
C ASN A 39 5.95 5.56 1.34
N GLY A 40 6.00 4.69 0.35
CA GLY A 40 5.26 3.43 0.39
C GLY A 40 5.49 2.54 -0.81
N ILE A 41 4.82 1.39 -0.82
CA ILE A 41 4.84 0.45 -1.94
C ILE A 41 3.81 0.89 -2.98
N GLN A 42 4.19 0.84 -4.25
CA GLN A 42 3.31 1.18 -5.37
C GLN A 42 3.40 0.14 -6.49
N GLN A 43 2.41 0.16 -7.37
CA GLN A 43 2.38 -0.62 -8.61
C GLN A 43 1.74 0.21 -9.71
N ASP A 44 2.33 0.18 -10.90
CA ASP A 44 1.67 0.67 -12.10
C ASP A 44 0.57 -0.32 -12.53
N ILE A 45 -0.66 0.18 -12.56
CA ILE A 45 -1.86 -0.56 -12.93
C ILE A 45 -2.48 -0.07 -14.24
N SER A 46 -1.83 0.87 -14.96
CA SER A 46 -2.40 1.58 -16.11
C SER A 46 -2.90 0.64 -17.21
N ALA A 47 -2.18 -0.46 -17.45
CA ALA A 47 -2.56 -1.48 -18.43
C ALA A 47 -3.72 -2.40 -17.99
N ARG A 48 -4.16 -2.31 -16.72
CA ARG A 48 -5.18 -3.18 -16.10
C ARG A 48 -6.48 -2.46 -15.78
N VAL A 49 -6.47 -1.13 -15.80
CA VAL A 49 -7.64 -0.30 -15.46
C VAL A 49 -8.22 0.36 -16.70
N LYS A 50 -9.53 0.59 -16.66
CA LYS A 50 -10.31 1.27 -17.70
C LYS A 50 -11.07 2.45 -17.08
N ARG A 51 -11.21 3.51 -17.86
CA ARG A 51 -12.03 4.66 -17.49
C ARG A 51 -13.49 4.24 -17.33
N LYS A 52 -14.20 4.92 -16.44
CA LYS A 52 -15.64 4.73 -16.13
C LYS A 52 -16.02 3.31 -15.69
N LEU A 53 -15.04 2.50 -15.28
CA LEU A 53 -15.28 1.22 -14.62
C LEU A 53 -14.89 1.32 -13.15
N ALA A 54 -15.77 0.84 -12.28
CA ALA A 54 -15.50 0.76 -10.85
C ALA A 54 -14.60 -0.44 -10.56
N TYR A 55 -13.56 -0.21 -9.77
CA TYR A 55 -12.64 -1.21 -9.27
C TYR A 55 -12.65 -1.19 -7.76
N GLU A 56 -12.31 -2.34 -7.17
CA GLU A 56 -12.03 -2.46 -5.76
C GLU A 56 -10.54 -2.77 -5.56
N VAL A 57 -9.92 -2.08 -4.61
CA VAL A 57 -8.58 -2.37 -4.13
C VAL A 57 -8.70 -3.00 -2.75
N THR A 58 -7.99 -4.11 -2.55
CA THR A 58 -7.89 -4.79 -1.26
C THR A 58 -6.43 -5.11 -0.99
N ALA A 59 -5.96 -4.84 0.22
CA ALA A 59 -4.65 -5.20 0.72
C ALA A 59 -4.75 -5.64 2.18
N ILE A 60 -3.90 -6.60 2.57
CA ILE A 60 -3.72 -6.97 3.97
C ILE A 60 -2.46 -6.27 4.47
N VAL A 61 -2.62 -5.40 5.47
CA VAL A 61 -1.56 -4.48 5.92
C VAL A 61 -1.32 -4.62 7.42
N ARG A 62 -0.09 -4.38 7.82
CA ARG A 62 0.38 -4.31 9.21
C ARG A 62 1.48 -3.27 9.27
N ILE A 63 1.67 -2.64 10.42
CA ILE A 63 2.82 -1.79 10.67
C ILE A 63 3.83 -2.50 11.58
N TYR A 64 5.08 -2.05 11.51
CA TYR A 64 6.14 -2.53 12.39
C TYR A 64 7.18 -1.43 12.53
N GLY A 65 7.66 -1.20 13.75
CA GLY A 65 8.67 -0.19 14.05
C GLY A 65 8.81 0.06 15.55
N ASN A 66 9.92 0.68 15.95
CA ASN A 66 10.16 0.99 17.36
C ASN A 66 9.15 2.01 17.87
N ASN A 67 8.51 1.70 19.01
CA ASN A 67 7.55 2.58 19.69
C ASN A 67 6.33 3.02 18.84
N VAL A 68 5.94 2.21 17.86
CA VAL A 68 4.72 2.44 17.08
C VAL A 68 3.69 1.39 17.46
N THR A 69 2.59 1.81 18.07
CA THR A 69 1.47 0.92 18.43
C THR A 69 0.31 1.01 17.44
N SER A 70 0.19 2.15 16.74
CA SER A 70 -0.86 2.35 15.76
C SER A 70 -0.52 3.45 14.76
N ALA A 71 -0.96 3.29 13.51
CA ALA A 71 -0.82 4.30 12.46
C ALA A 71 -1.90 4.13 11.39
N ASN A 72 -2.26 5.23 10.75
CA ASN A 72 -3.15 5.20 9.61
C ASN A 72 -2.38 4.71 8.37
N VAL A 73 -2.89 3.68 7.69
CA VAL A 73 -2.38 3.17 6.42
C VAL A 73 -3.39 3.49 5.33
N GLN A 74 -2.91 4.02 4.21
CA GLN A 74 -3.75 4.58 3.15
C GLN A 74 -3.46 3.91 1.80
N ALA A 75 -4.52 3.68 1.02
CA ALA A 75 -4.42 3.43 -0.41
C ALA A 75 -4.68 4.73 -1.17
N THR A 76 -3.78 5.06 -2.10
CA THR A 76 -3.86 6.26 -2.94
C THR A 76 -3.66 5.87 -4.38
N LEU A 77 -4.53 6.39 -5.25
CA LEU A 77 -4.35 6.31 -6.70
C LEU A 77 -3.59 7.55 -7.17
N TRP A 78 -2.42 7.34 -7.78
CA TRP A 78 -1.71 8.38 -8.50
C TRP A 78 -2.11 8.32 -9.97
N VAL A 79 -2.64 9.42 -10.50
CA VAL A 79 -3.10 9.54 -11.89
C VAL A 79 -2.31 10.67 -12.54
N GLN A 80 -1.82 10.42 -13.75
CA GLN A 80 -1.24 11.45 -14.60
C GLN A 80 -2.14 11.66 -15.82
N SER A 81 -2.64 12.88 -16.01
CA SER A 81 -3.43 13.24 -17.19
C SER A 81 -2.53 13.51 -18.41
N PRO A 82 -3.09 13.53 -19.65
CA PRO A 82 -2.30 13.75 -20.87
C PRO A 82 -1.51 15.07 -20.89
N ASP A 83 -1.97 16.09 -20.17
CA ASP A 83 -1.28 17.36 -19.97
C ASP A 83 -0.19 17.32 -18.87
N LYS A 84 0.19 16.11 -18.43
CA LYS A 84 1.18 15.81 -17.39
C LYS A 84 0.84 16.30 -15.99
N ARG A 85 -0.41 16.73 -15.73
CA ARG A 85 -0.82 17.03 -14.36
C ARG A 85 -0.94 15.74 -13.56
N GLU A 86 -0.43 15.78 -12.34
CA GLU A 86 -0.55 14.68 -11.41
C GLU A 86 -1.69 14.91 -10.43
N GLN A 87 -2.43 13.85 -10.14
CA GLN A 87 -3.49 13.82 -9.14
C GLN A 87 -3.26 12.65 -8.20
N TYR A 88 -3.50 12.88 -6.91
CA TYR A 88 -3.41 11.87 -5.86
C TYR A 88 -4.79 11.73 -5.23
N VAL A 89 -5.46 10.62 -5.52
CA VAL A 89 -6.83 10.37 -5.08
C VAL A 89 -6.79 9.35 -3.95
N GLY A 90 -7.22 9.75 -2.75
CA GLY A 90 -7.39 8.82 -1.63
C GLY A 90 -8.50 7.81 -1.96
N VAL A 91 -8.20 6.52 -1.84
CA VAL A 91 -9.14 5.43 -2.13
C VAL A 91 -9.75 4.87 -0.85
N SER A 92 -8.91 4.63 0.15
CA SER A 92 -9.32 4.18 1.48
C SER A 92 -8.19 4.36 2.48
N ASN A 93 -8.54 4.25 3.76
CA ASN A 93 -7.58 4.18 4.84
C ASN A 93 -8.07 3.22 5.94
N VAL A 94 -7.13 2.74 6.75
CA VAL A 94 -7.42 1.87 7.90
C VAL A 94 -6.41 2.16 9.01
N GLN A 95 -6.89 2.14 10.25
CA GLN A 95 -6.02 2.18 11.42
C GLN A 95 -5.36 0.81 11.61
N ALA A 96 -4.07 0.70 11.35
CA ALA A 96 -3.29 -0.52 11.54
C ALA A 96 -2.53 -0.48 12.88
N THR A 97 -2.15 -1.65 13.38
CA THR A 97 -1.35 -1.82 14.59
C THR A 97 -0.13 -2.69 14.32
N ASP A 98 0.78 -2.72 15.29
CA ASP A 98 1.94 -3.59 15.30
C ASP A 98 1.63 -5.03 15.73
N LYS A 99 0.35 -5.36 15.96
CA LYS A 99 -0.11 -6.64 16.53
C LYS A 99 -0.78 -7.56 15.53
N ASP A 100 -1.59 -7.02 14.63
CA ASP A 100 -2.42 -7.79 13.71
C ASP A 100 -2.35 -7.26 12.29
N TRP A 101 -2.48 -8.18 11.35
CA TRP A 101 -2.76 -7.85 9.96
C TRP A 101 -4.23 -7.44 9.82
N VAL A 102 -4.48 -6.34 9.12
CA VAL A 102 -5.84 -5.78 8.92
C VAL A 102 -6.11 -5.57 7.43
N GLN A 103 -7.36 -5.70 7.02
CA GLN A 103 -7.76 -5.45 5.64
C GLN A 103 -7.96 -3.95 5.39
N LEU A 104 -7.21 -3.43 4.43
CA LEU A 104 -7.44 -2.15 3.78
C LEU A 104 -8.22 -2.41 2.49
N GLN A 105 -9.42 -1.85 2.37
CA GLN A 105 -10.29 -2.04 1.22
C GLN A 105 -10.91 -0.71 0.79
N GLY A 106 -11.02 -0.48 -0.51
CA GLY A 106 -11.65 0.73 -1.04
C GLY A 106 -12.06 0.57 -2.48
N LYS A 107 -12.93 1.48 -2.95
CA LYS A 107 -13.41 1.48 -4.34
C LYS A 107 -12.94 2.74 -5.04
N PHE A 108 -12.57 2.61 -6.30
CA PHE A 108 -12.22 3.75 -7.13
C PHE A 108 -12.78 3.57 -8.54
N LEU A 109 -12.94 4.69 -9.22
CA LEU A 109 -13.24 4.76 -10.64
C LEU A 109 -12.46 5.93 -11.23
N ILE A 110 -12.07 5.83 -12.49
CA ILE A 110 -11.31 6.88 -13.18
C ILE A 110 -12.25 7.56 -14.18
N ASN A 111 -12.56 8.83 -13.95
CA ASN A 111 -13.49 9.61 -14.78
C ASN A 111 -12.85 10.32 -15.97
N GLY A 112 -11.51 10.45 -15.96
CA GLY A 112 -10.75 11.28 -16.89
C GLY A 112 -10.87 10.88 -18.36
#